data_AF-A0A2V7UVI6-F1
#
_entry.id   AF-A0A2V7UVI6-F1
#
_cell.length_a   1.000
_cell.length_b   1.000
_cell.length_c   1.000
_cell.angle_alpha   90.00
_cell.angle_beta   90.00
_cell.angle_gamma   90.00
#
_symmetry.space_group_name_H-M   'P 1'
#
loop_
_entity.id
_entity.type
_entity.pdbx_description
1 polymer ?
#
loop_
_entity_poly.entity_id
_entity_poly.type
_entity_poly.pdbx_seq_one_letter_code
_entity_poly.pdbx_strand_id
1 'polypeptide(L)' 'MSPARLLHLNTERGWRGGEVQTLLLAKGLVSRGSHCLLVAPPGSILEAKGLESGLEVETLDSRGEFDAGAIAR' A
#
# COMPACT_ATOMS: atom_id res chain seq x y z
N MET A 1 -9.70 -3.67 -19.58
CA MET A 1 -9.63 -2.41 -18.80
C MET A 1 -8.48 -1.60 -19.33
N SER A 2 -8.65 -0.29 -19.49
CA SER A 2 -7.53 0.60 -19.82
C SER A 2 -6.59 0.74 -18.61
N PRO A 3 -5.29 0.95 -18.84
CA PRO A 3 -4.34 1.30 -17.77
C PRO A 3 -4.86 2.46 -16.91
N ALA A 4 -4.75 2.32 -15.59
CA ALA A 4 -5.14 3.35 -14.63
C ALA A 4 -4.00 3.64 -13.65
N ARG A 5 -4.13 4.75 -12.92
CA ARG A 5 -3.25 5.10 -11.80
C ARG A 5 -4.01 4.83 -10.50
N LEU A 6 -3.49 3.94 -9.67
CA LEU A 6 -4.16 3.48 -8.44
C LEU A 6 -3.28 3.69 -7.23
N LEU A 7 -3.90 4.09 -6.13
CA LEU A 7 -3.33 4.09 -4.79
C LEU A 7 -3.91 2.89 -4.02
N HIS A 8 -3.05 2.02 -3.53
CA HIS A 8 -3.42 0.94 -2.63
C HIS A 8 -3.00 1.33 -1.21
N LEU A 9 -3.92 1.85 -0.41
CA LEU A 9 -3.67 2.16 1.00
C LEU A 9 -4.07 0.97 1.88
N ASN A 10 -3.16 0.57 2.77
CA ASN A 10 -3.45 -0.36 3.86
C ASN A 10 -2.84 0.22 5.15
N THR A 11 -3.60 0.20 6.25
CA THR A 11 -3.18 0.76 7.54
C THR A 11 -2.83 -0.30 8.57
N GLU A 12 -3.00 -1.58 8.24
CA GLU A 12 -2.71 -2.69 9.13
C GLU A 12 -1.22 -3.03 9.14
N ARG A 13 -0.70 -3.35 10.32
CA ARG A 13 0.70 -3.79 10.52
C ARG A 13 0.86 -5.31 10.42
N GLY A 14 -0.26 -6.04 10.40
CA GLY A 14 -0.31 -7.49 10.37
C GLY A 14 0.06 -8.09 9.01
N TRP A 15 -0.05 -9.42 8.94
CA TRP A 15 0.05 -10.15 7.68
C TRP A 15 -1.05 -11.20 7.60
N ARG A 16 -2.22 -10.77 7.13
CA ARG A 16 -3.43 -11.56 7.00
C ARG A 16 -3.91 -11.51 5.55
N GLY A 17 -5.13 -11.98 5.32
CA GLY A 17 -5.69 -12.03 3.96
C GLY A 17 -5.79 -10.67 3.28
N GLY A 18 -6.03 -9.59 4.03
CA GLY A 18 -6.20 -8.25 3.47
C GLY A 18 -4.91 -7.73 2.83
N GLU A 19 -3.80 -7.78 3.57
CA GLU A 19 -2.48 -7.35 3.11
C GLU A 19 -1.99 -8.22 1.94
N VAL A 20 -2.21 -9.54 2.02
CA VAL A 20 -1.92 -10.47 0.92
C VAL A 20 -2.70 -10.08 -0.35
N GLN A 21 -3.99 -9.80 -0.22
CA GLN A 21 -4.84 -9.40 -1.35
C GLN A 21 -4.42 -8.05 -1.93
N THR A 22 -4.09 -7.06 -1.08
CA THR A 22 -3.55 -5.76 -1.51
C THR A 22 -2.31 -5.95 -2.39
N LEU A 23 -1.34 -6.75 -1.92
CA LEU A 23 -0.10 -7.01 -2.65
C LEU A 23 -0.36 -7.73 -3.98
N LEU A 24 -1.15 -8.81 -3.98
CA LEU A 24 -1.42 -9.60 -5.18
C LEU A 24 -2.18 -8.79 -6.23
N LEU A 25 -3.13 -7.96 -5.80
CA LEU A 25 -3.87 -7.08 -6.70
C LEU A 25 -2.95 -6.04 -7.35
N ALA A 26 -2.14 -5.33 -6.57
CA ALA A 26 -1.21 -4.33 -7.08
C ALA A 26 -0.24 -4.94 -8.10
N LYS A 27 0.38 -6.08 -7.78
CA LYS A 27 1.27 -6.82 -8.69
C LYS A 27 0.58 -7.20 -10.00
N GLY A 28 -0.64 -7.73 -9.90
CA GLY A 28 -1.41 -8.10 -11.07
C GLY A 28 -1.82 -6.90 -11.92
N LEU A 29 -2.10 -5.74 -11.32
CA LEU A 29 -2.44 -4.53 -12.07
C LEU A 29 -1.22 -3.94 -12.77
N VAL A 30 -0.06 -3.92 -12.10
CA VAL A 30 1.22 -3.51 -12.69
C VAL A 30 1.62 -4.41 -13.86
N SER A 31 1.49 -5.74 -13.72
CA SER A 31 1.79 -6.67 -14.83
C SER A 31 0.85 -6.51 -16.04
N ARG A 32 -0.29 -5.83 -15.86
CA ARG A 32 -1.26 -5.49 -16.92
C ARG A 32 -1.14 -4.03 -17.38
N GLY A 33 -0.08 -3.33 -16.99
CA GLY A 33 0.26 -1.99 -17.47
C GLY A 33 -0.34 -0.83 -16.67
N SER A 34 -0.98 -1.08 -15.52
CA SER A 34 -1.41 0.00 -14.63
C SER A 34 -0.25 0.52 -13.78
N HIS A 35 -0.33 1.78 -13.36
CA HIS A 35 0.58 2.33 -12.36
C HIS A 35 -0.05 2.21 -10.98
N CYS A 36 0.65 1.54 -10.06
CA CYS A 36 0.16 1.32 -8.70
C CYS A 36 1.19 1.84 -7.70
N LEU A 37 0.74 2.74 -6.82
CA LEU A 37 1.47 3.14 -5.62
C LEU A 37 0.89 2.37 -4.41
N LEU A 38 1.73 1.63 -3.70
CA LEU A 38 1.36 0.94 -2.46
C LEU A 38 1.72 1.82 -1.26
N VAL A 39 0.74 2.13 -0.41
CA VAL A 39 0.96 2.85 0.85
C VAL A 39 0.70 1.91 2.01
N ALA A 40 1.70 1.73 2.87
CA ALA A 40 1.66 0.83 4.03
C ALA A 40 2.26 1.50 5.29
N PRO A 41 2.02 0.99 6.51
CA PRO A 41 2.67 1.53 7.69
C PRO A 41 4.19 1.30 7.63
N PRO A 42 5.00 2.24 8.14
CA PRO A 42 6.45 2.07 8.19
C PRO A 42 6.82 0.89 9.09
N GLY A 43 7.77 0.07 8.61
CA GLY A 43 8.22 -1.18 9.20
C GLY A 43 7.26 -2.35 9.05
N SER A 44 6.18 -2.23 8.27
CA SER A 44 5.18 -3.30 8.12
C SER A 44 5.66 -4.42 7.19
N ILE A 45 5.07 -5.61 7.34
CA ILE A 45 5.35 -6.75 6.45
C ILE A 45 4.93 -6.43 5.00
N LEU A 46 3.87 -5.63 4.82
CA LEU A 46 3.38 -5.22 3.50
C LEU A 46 4.34 -4.27 2.79
N GLU A 47 4.95 -3.32 3.51
CA GLU A 47 6.01 -2.46 2.97
C GLU A 47 7.17 -3.32 2.43
N ALA A 48 7.73 -4.18 3.27
CA ALA A 48 8.86 -5.04 2.90
C ALA A 48 8.55 -5.90 1.66
N LYS A 49 7.39 -6.58 1.64
CA LYS A 49 7.00 -7.43 0.52
C LYS A 49 6.65 -6.66 -0.76
N GLY A 50 6.15 -5.43 -0.62
CA GLY A 50 5.92 -4.52 -1.73
C GLY A 50 7.23 -4.13 -2.42
N LEU A 51 8.20 -3.68 -1.62
CA LEU A 51 9.55 -3.34 -2.08
C LEU A 51 10.26 -4.55 -2.73
N GLU A 52 10.22 -5.72 -2.07
CA GLU A 52 10.77 -6.98 -2.62
C GLU A 52 10.12 -7.38 -3.96
N SER A 53 8.85 -7.03 -4.17
CA SER A 53 8.12 -7.31 -5.41
C SER A 53 8.37 -6.26 -6.51
N GLY A 54 9.20 -5.25 -6.26
CA GLY A 54 9.50 -4.17 -7.19
C GLY A 54 8.35 -3.18 -7.40
N LEU A 55 7.39 -3.11 -6.46
CA LEU A 55 6.35 -2.09 -6.49
C LEU A 55 6.89 -0.73 -6.02
N GLU A 56 6.25 0.35 -6.47
CA GLU A 56 6.42 1.67 -5.86
C GLU A 56 5.71 1.67 -4.51
N VAL A 57 6.45 2.01 -3.44
CA VAL A 57 5.95 1.95 -2.06
C VAL A 57 6.26 3.27 -1.36
N GLU A 58 5.24 3.81 -0.69
CA GLU A 58 5.35 4.94 0.24
C GLU A 58 4.85 4.52 1.63
N THR A 59 5.32 5.21 2.67
CA THR A 59 4.93 4.87 4.04
C THR A 59 4.05 5.93 4.68
N LEU A 60 3.00 5.50 5.38
CA LEU A 60 2.12 6.37 6.18
C LEU A 60 1.80 5.71 7.52
N ASP A 61 2.17 6.35 8.62
CA ASP A 61 1.80 5.91 9.99
C ASP A 61 0.43 6.44 10.38
N SER A 62 -0.64 5.87 9.83
CA SER A 62 -2.02 6.26 10.19
C SER A 62 -2.36 5.81 11.61
N ARG A 63 -2.64 6.77 12.50
CA ARG A 63 -3.04 6.51 13.90
C ARG A 63 -4.55 6.57 14.13
N GLY A 64 -5.34 6.57 13.05
CA GLY A 64 -6.80 6.67 13.08
C GLY A 64 -7.26 7.97 13.76
N GLU A 65 -8.26 7.87 14.63
CA GLU A 65 -8.85 9.01 15.36
C GLU A 65 -7.84 9.75 16.27
N PHE A 66 -6.69 9.13 16.58
CA PHE A 66 -5.64 9.73 17.40
C PHE A 66 -4.56 10.45 16.56
N ASP A 67 -4.73 10.53 15.25
CA ASP A 67 -3.78 11.18 14.35
C ASP A 67 -4.01 12.70 14.27
N ALA A 68 -3.71 13.42 15.34
CA ALA A 68 -3.78 14.89 15.36
C ALA A 68 -2.84 15.55 14.33
N GLY A 69 -1.80 14.83 13.87
CA GLY A 69 -0.91 15.29 12.82
C GLY A 69 -1.60 15.41 11.47
N ALA A 70 -2.62 14.59 11.20
CA ALA A 70 -3.33 14.60 9.92
C ALA A 70 -4.08 15.91 9.61
N ILE A 71 -4.34 16.77 10.61
CA ILE A 71 -4.95 18.10 10.40
C ILE A 71 -3.94 19.25 10.42
N ALA A 72 -2.67 18.97 10.70
CA ALA A 72 -1.61 19.98 10.61
C ALA A 72 -1.31 20.24 9.12
N ARG A 73 -1.58 21.46 8.67
CA ARG A 73 -1.33 21.90 7.28
C ARG A 73 0.12 22.32 7.07
#